data_AF-A0A9D5JBT8-F1
#
_entry.id   AF-A0A9D5JBT8-F1
#
_cell.length_a   1.000
_cell.length_b   1.000
_cell.length_c   1.000
_cell.angle_alpha   90.00
_cell.angle_beta   90.00
_cell.angle_gamma   90.00
#
_symmetry.space_group_name_H-M   'P 1'
#
loop_
_entity.id
_entity.type
_entity.pdbx_description
1 polymer ?
#
loop_
_entity_poly.entity_id
_entity_poly.type
_entity_poly.pdbx_seq_one_letter_code
_entity_poly.pdbx_strand_id
1 'polypeptide(L)'
;MISTSAAARSFSGAALLAIAASVFACGGGGGTGAGGTPIVRPAGTSSRPCNAGASFAFAGTALQTIQRPLPPPSPAPPSPQPTATSVVTVQQAVNVVSNSAAFGGRTNLADFRIVETDAQPLQTITSLTDEFFACPPGGAGNDIEAGWTSNDSNGVALTVTFGAGNGLVDQLPELAGASWSNNAALTLAEVDADFQQTQKTVNADGSYVETVQFPDGTTSDAVEHSDGSATYSAPVGGPNAGGNTIVTIGTPAPGIGGMRIPITFTSPGSPPEVDSVADWYPGGPLRLAAETDQNLGPAAIPGACGATAANSATANKLVQNRSRLDTLFGELESEVTTTYTVAGLGVACVVVADTVTAYYDYTGQGLFFASVPQQITSLNETIGLKNATVKSSAVLTAVARARSPFQIVQARFWRAVRARHAKQLQALHRRLGDRNFGRRAGLR
;
A
#
# COMPACT_ATOMS: atom_id res chain seq x y z
N MET A 1 -9.33 -15.14 -51.56
CA MET A 1 -7.91 -15.21 -51.16
C MET A 1 -7.35 -13.80 -51.18
N ILE A 2 -7.06 -13.21 -50.03
CA ILE A 2 -6.36 -11.92 -49.92
C ILE A 2 -5.33 -12.08 -48.80
N SER A 3 -4.07 -11.75 -49.08
CA SER A 3 -3.01 -11.72 -48.07
C SER A 3 -2.98 -10.35 -47.41
N THR A 4 -2.94 -10.29 -46.08
CA THR A 4 -2.65 -9.06 -45.32
C THR A 4 -1.45 -9.33 -44.42
N SER A 5 -0.45 -8.46 -44.53
CA SER A 5 0.88 -8.64 -43.95
C SER A 5 0.92 -8.23 -42.47
N ALA A 6 1.59 -9.05 -41.65
CA ALA A 6 1.80 -8.74 -40.24
C ALA A 6 2.76 -7.56 -40.06
N ALA A 7 2.28 -6.46 -39.47
CA ALA A 7 3.08 -5.29 -39.16
C ALA A 7 3.76 -5.46 -37.79
N ALA A 8 4.93 -6.09 -37.76
CA ALA A 8 5.77 -6.12 -36.56
C ALA A 8 6.26 -4.70 -36.22
N ARG A 9 5.86 -4.17 -35.05
CA ARG A 9 6.38 -2.91 -34.51
C ARG A 9 7.39 -3.18 -33.40
N SER A 10 8.67 -3.17 -33.77
CA SER A 10 9.79 -3.13 -32.82
C SER A 10 9.81 -1.80 -32.06
N PHE A 11 9.68 -1.83 -30.74
CA PHE A 11 10.06 -0.70 -29.88
C PHE A 11 11.51 -0.86 -29.42
N SER A 12 12.41 -0.18 -30.12
CA SER A 12 13.84 -0.15 -29.83
C SER A 12 14.29 1.27 -29.50
N GLY A 13 14.91 1.46 -28.33
CA GLY A 13 15.83 2.57 -28.09
C GLY A 13 15.30 3.80 -27.33
N ALA A 14 15.60 3.83 -26.03
CA ALA A 14 16.24 4.97 -25.38
C ALA A 14 17.23 4.40 -24.34
N ALA A 15 18.43 4.97 -24.21
CA ALA A 15 19.56 4.34 -23.52
C ALA A 15 20.00 5.07 -22.24
N LEU A 16 20.76 4.37 -21.38
CA LEU A 16 21.42 4.95 -20.21
C LEU A 16 22.63 5.82 -20.63
N LEU A 17 22.83 6.94 -19.93
CA LEU A 17 24.09 7.57 -19.45
C LEU A 17 23.77 9.06 -19.11
N ALA A 18 24.44 9.79 -18.24
CA ALA A 18 25.10 9.48 -16.96
C ALA A 18 25.41 10.81 -16.21
N ILE A 19 25.34 10.78 -14.88
CA ILE A 19 25.96 11.65 -13.85
C ILE A 19 26.58 12.99 -14.29
N ALA A 20 26.04 14.09 -13.77
CA ALA A 20 26.76 15.31 -13.41
C ALA A 20 26.13 15.92 -12.13
N ALA A 21 26.87 16.76 -11.38
CA ALA A 21 26.53 17.13 -10.00
C ALA A 21 26.45 18.65 -9.74
N SER A 22 26.03 19.01 -8.52
CA SER A 22 25.97 20.37 -7.93
C SER A 22 24.81 21.26 -8.44
N VAL A 23 24.28 22.22 -7.68
CA VAL A 23 24.61 22.75 -6.33
C VAL A 23 23.32 22.83 -5.47
N PHE A 24 23.39 22.45 -4.19
CA PHE A 24 22.35 22.84 -3.21
C PHE A 24 22.48 24.34 -2.88
N ALA A 25 21.72 25.18 -3.57
CA ALA A 25 21.65 26.61 -3.24
C ALA A 25 20.87 26.82 -1.93
N CYS A 26 21.50 27.43 -0.93
CA CYS A 26 20.84 27.78 0.34
C CYS A 26 19.89 28.98 0.14
N GLY A 27 18.68 28.71 -0.36
CA GLY A 27 17.67 29.71 -0.68
C GLY A 27 16.80 30.08 0.52
N GLY A 28 17.24 31.03 1.33
CA GLY A 28 16.50 31.55 2.48
C GLY A 28 15.24 32.34 2.10
N GLY A 29 14.15 31.66 1.76
CA GLY A 29 12.84 32.26 1.48
C GLY A 29 12.12 32.70 2.76
N GLY A 30 12.29 33.96 3.15
CA GLY A 30 11.62 34.56 4.31
C GLY A 30 10.11 34.75 4.08
N GLY A 31 9.33 33.69 4.25
CA GLY A 31 7.86 33.77 4.23
C GLY A 31 7.34 34.65 5.37
N THR A 32 6.69 35.76 5.02
CA THR A 32 6.03 36.64 5.99
C THR A 32 4.92 35.86 6.70
N GLY A 33 5.07 35.70 8.02
CA GLY A 33 4.10 34.98 8.84
C GLY A 33 2.75 35.70 8.85
N ALA A 34 1.82 35.25 8.00
CA ALA A 34 0.41 35.60 8.14
C ALA A 34 -0.03 35.15 9.54
N GLY A 35 -0.44 36.11 10.37
CA GLY A 35 -0.83 35.86 11.76
C GLY A 35 -2.11 35.04 11.80
N GLY A 36 -1.97 33.71 11.82
CA GLY A 36 -3.09 32.79 11.95
C GLY A 36 -3.88 33.12 13.22
N THR A 37 -5.20 33.24 13.08
CA THR A 37 -6.10 33.47 14.21
C THR A 37 -5.88 32.39 15.27
N PRO A 38 -5.74 32.75 16.57
CA PRO A 38 -5.42 31.79 17.60
C PRO A 38 -6.53 30.74 17.71
N ILE A 39 -6.13 29.46 17.60
CA ILE A 39 -7.06 28.32 17.67
C ILE A 39 -7.63 28.25 19.08
N VAL A 40 -8.91 28.61 19.24
CA VAL A 40 -9.62 28.54 20.51
C VAL A 40 -9.89 27.07 20.84
N ARG A 41 -8.98 26.47 21.60
CA ARG A 41 -9.04 25.06 21.99
C ARG A 41 -10.14 24.83 23.04
N PRO A 42 -11.14 23.97 22.78
CA PRO A 42 -12.13 23.62 23.79
C PRO A 42 -11.50 22.81 24.94
N ALA A 43 -11.90 23.10 26.18
CA ALA A 43 -11.54 22.28 27.32
C ALA A 43 -12.50 21.08 27.43
N GLY A 44 -12.00 19.87 27.20
CA GLY A 44 -12.78 18.63 27.27
C GLY A 44 -11.94 17.39 26.98
N THR A 45 -12.42 16.22 27.39
CA THR A 45 -11.78 14.91 27.13
C THR A 45 -11.78 14.55 25.64
N SER A 46 -10.96 13.56 25.26
CA SER A 46 -10.76 13.21 23.85
C SER A 46 -12.07 12.94 23.13
N SER A 47 -12.23 13.65 22.02
CA SER A 47 -13.49 13.83 21.34
C SER A 47 -13.21 14.39 19.95
N ARG A 48 -14.07 14.03 18.99
CA ARG A 48 -13.66 13.88 17.60
C ARG A 48 -14.84 14.08 16.58
N PRO A 49 -14.82 14.95 15.54
CA PRO A 49 -15.92 15.38 14.71
C PRO A 49 -15.80 14.60 13.44
N CYS A 50 -16.61 13.58 13.42
CA CYS A 50 -17.34 13.37 12.21
C CYS A 50 -18.42 14.46 12.20
N ASN A 51 -18.04 15.71 11.88
CA ASN A 51 -18.91 16.89 11.76
C ASN A 51 -18.60 17.61 10.44
N ALA A 52 -19.59 17.61 9.55
CA ALA A 52 -19.51 18.23 8.23
C ALA A 52 -19.05 19.71 8.28
N GLY A 53 -18.10 20.04 7.39
CA GLY A 53 -17.48 21.34 7.26
C GLY A 53 -16.31 21.61 8.22
N ALA A 54 -15.77 20.60 8.89
CA ALA A 54 -14.39 20.66 9.41
C ALA A 54 -13.38 20.42 8.28
N SER A 55 -12.23 21.08 8.31
CA SER A 55 -11.16 20.89 7.32
C SER A 55 -9.75 20.96 7.90
N PHE A 56 -8.80 20.32 7.24
CA PHE A 56 -7.40 20.19 7.67
C PHE A 56 -6.47 20.26 6.45
N ALA A 57 -5.34 20.95 6.61
CA ALA A 57 -4.28 20.96 5.60
C ALA A 57 -3.01 20.37 6.21
N PHE A 58 -2.48 19.33 5.57
CA PHE A 58 -1.24 18.66 5.96
C PHE A 58 -0.19 18.83 4.86
N ALA A 59 1.08 18.80 5.25
CA ALA A 59 2.19 18.69 4.30
C ALA A 59 3.37 17.92 4.91
N GLY A 60 4.13 17.27 4.05
CA GLY A 60 5.14 16.30 4.44
C GLY A 60 6.08 15.90 3.31
N THR A 61 6.84 14.83 3.55
CA THR A 61 7.70 14.21 2.54
C THR A 61 7.69 12.69 2.67
N ALA A 62 7.74 12.01 1.53
CA ALA A 62 7.93 10.57 1.43
C ALA A 62 9.29 10.25 0.79
N LEU A 63 10.04 9.32 1.39
CA LEU A 63 11.29 8.77 0.86
C LEU A 63 11.09 7.29 0.54
N GLN A 64 11.02 6.96 -0.75
CA GLN A 64 11.08 5.57 -1.21
C GLN A 64 12.53 5.18 -1.48
N THR A 65 12.95 4.02 -0.99
CA THR A 65 14.26 3.42 -1.26
C THR A 65 14.07 1.99 -1.77
N ILE A 66 14.58 1.70 -2.97
CA ILE A 66 14.60 0.36 -3.56
C ILE A 66 16.05 -0.15 -3.53
N GLN A 67 16.28 -1.26 -2.85
CA GLN A 67 17.56 -1.97 -2.81
C GLN A 67 17.41 -3.32 -3.52
N ARG A 68 18.46 -3.74 -4.22
CA ARG A 68 18.57 -5.10 -4.78
C ARG A 68 19.79 -5.79 -4.20
N PRO A 69 19.62 -6.62 -3.15
CA PRO A 69 20.71 -7.35 -2.55
C PRO A 69 21.38 -8.26 -3.58
N LEU A 70 22.67 -8.00 -3.86
CA LEU A 70 23.47 -8.96 -4.63
C LEU A 70 23.71 -10.20 -3.74
N PRO A 71 23.61 -11.43 -4.29
CA PRO A 71 24.02 -12.62 -3.55
C PRO A 71 25.49 -12.47 -3.13
N PRO A 72 25.86 -12.90 -1.90
CA PRO A 72 27.15 -12.57 -1.32
C PRO A 72 28.31 -13.08 -2.19
N PRO A 73 29.19 -12.19 -2.71
CA PRO A 73 30.21 -12.58 -3.67
C PRO A 73 31.33 -13.39 -3.01
N SER A 74 31.31 -14.71 -3.20
CA SER A 74 32.45 -15.57 -2.88
C SER A 74 33.46 -15.55 -4.04
N PRO A 75 34.66 -14.95 -3.93
CA PRO A 75 35.26 -14.25 -2.77
C PRO A 75 35.57 -12.75 -3.05
N ALA A 76 34.87 -12.11 -4.00
CA ALA A 76 35.16 -10.73 -4.41
C ALA A 76 34.73 -9.70 -3.33
N PRO A 77 35.38 -8.53 -3.23
CA PRO A 77 34.93 -7.48 -2.32
C PRO A 77 33.48 -7.05 -2.64
N PRO A 78 32.68 -6.68 -1.64
CA PRO A 78 31.27 -6.34 -1.84
C PRO A 78 31.14 -5.10 -2.73
N SER A 79 30.64 -5.28 -3.94
CA SER A 79 30.11 -4.17 -4.74
C SER A 79 29.01 -3.47 -3.95
N PRO A 80 28.93 -2.13 -3.97
CA PRO A 80 27.77 -1.43 -3.42
C PRO A 80 26.48 -2.00 -4.05
N GLN A 81 25.49 -2.31 -3.21
CA GLN A 81 24.22 -2.87 -3.68
C GLN A 81 23.47 -1.83 -4.52
N PRO A 82 22.95 -2.20 -5.71
CA PRO A 82 22.13 -1.31 -6.52
C PRO A 82 20.96 -0.74 -5.71
N THR A 83 21.01 0.57 -5.47
CA THR A 83 20.07 1.31 -4.62
C THR A 83 19.54 2.50 -5.39
N ALA A 84 18.22 2.66 -5.45
CA ALA A 84 17.54 3.80 -6.02
C ALA A 84 16.68 4.49 -4.96
N THR A 85 16.71 5.82 -4.91
CA THR A 85 15.96 6.64 -3.95
C THR A 85 15.11 7.66 -4.68
N SER A 86 13.82 7.78 -4.31
CA SER A 86 12.95 8.85 -4.76
C SER A 86 12.41 9.61 -3.55
N VAL A 87 12.35 10.94 -3.66
CA VAL A 87 11.77 11.84 -2.65
C VAL A 87 10.57 12.53 -3.25
N VAL A 88 9.45 12.46 -2.53
CA VAL A 88 8.17 13.07 -2.90
C VAL A 88 7.83 14.16 -1.89
N THR A 89 7.41 15.33 -2.36
CA THR A 89 6.80 16.35 -1.51
C THR A 89 5.29 16.15 -1.48
N VAL A 90 4.71 16.11 -0.29
CA VAL A 90 3.35 15.65 -0.04
C VAL A 90 2.51 16.80 0.49
N GLN A 91 1.32 17.01 -0.08
CA GLN A 91 0.34 17.98 0.39
C GLN A 91 -1.05 17.36 0.39
N GLN A 92 -1.82 17.52 1.47
CA GLN A 92 -3.18 16.99 1.60
C GLN A 92 -4.13 18.08 2.12
N ALA A 93 -5.33 18.17 1.53
CA ALA A 93 -6.43 19.01 1.96
C ALA A 93 -7.65 18.12 2.26
N VAL A 94 -7.90 17.87 3.55
CA VAL A 94 -8.97 17.02 4.07
C VAL A 94 -10.18 17.87 4.44
N ASN A 95 -11.37 17.43 4.07
CA ASN A 95 -12.64 18.08 4.39
C ASN A 95 -13.66 17.02 4.82
N VAL A 96 -14.29 17.19 5.98
CA VAL A 96 -15.45 16.36 6.35
C VAL A 96 -16.65 16.89 5.58
N VAL A 97 -17.16 16.13 4.61
CA VAL A 97 -18.23 16.58 3.69
C VAL A 97 -19.61 16.30 4.28
N SER A 98 -19.80 15.13 4.89
CA SER A 98 -21.09 14.65 5.38
C SER A 98 -20.95 13.83 6.66
N ASN A 99 -22.04 13.76 7.42
CA ASN A 99 -22.24 12.87 8.58
C ASN A 99 -23.31 11.78 8.30
N SER A 100 -23.95 11.85 7.14
CA SER A 100 -25.07 10.99 6.74
C SER A 100 -24.76 10.26 5.44
N ALA A 101 -23.47 9.97 5.19
CA ALA A 101 -23.05 9.19 4.04
C ALA A 101 -23.45 7.72 4.22
N ALA A 102 -23.46 7.00 3.10
CA ALA A 102 -23.71 5.57 3.03
C ALA A 102 -22.69 4.91 2.10
N PHE A 103 -22.06 3.83 2.57
CA PHE A 103 -20.98 3.13 1.87
C PHE A 103 -20.91 1.69 2.37
N GLY A 104 -20.60 0.74 1.49
CA GLY A 104 -20.51 -0.69 1.85
C GLY A 104 -21.79 -1.27 2.49
N GLY A 105 -22.96 -0.74 2.16
CA GLY A 105 -24.24 -1.09 2.80
C GLY A 105 -24.46 -0.51 4.21
N ARG A 106 -23.48 0.20 4.78
CA ARG A 106 -23.57 0.91 6.06
C ARG A 106 -24.08 2.35 5.83
N THR A 107 -24.68 2.97 6.85
CA THR A 107 -25.29 4.32 6.79
C THR A 107 -24.90 5.15 8.02
N ASN A 108 -25.19 6.46 7.99
CA ASN A 108 -24.78 7.43 9.03
C ASN A 108 -23.26 7.51 9.18
N LEU A 109 -22.56 7.42 8.05
CA LEU A 109 -21.11 7.50 7.99
C LEU A 109 -20.64 8.95 7.83
N ALA A 110 -19.46 9.21 8.35
CA ALA A 110 -18.67 10.39 8.07
C ALA A 110 -17.96 10.24 6.73
N ASP A 111 -18.12 11.20 5.83
CA ASP A 111 -17.41 11.30 4.55
C ASP A 111 -16.23 12.27 4.75
N PHE A 112 -15.00 11.75 4.70
CA PHE A 112 -13.77 12.52 4.69
C PHE A 112 -13.24 12.59 3.24
N ARG A 113 -13.47 13.71 2.56
CA ARG A 113 -12.91 13.98 1.23
C ARG A 113 -11.51 14.57 1.36
N ILE A 114 -10.53 13.93 0.74
CA ILE A 114 -9.15 14.39 0.68
C ILE A 114 -8.78 14.67 -0.77
N VAL A 115 -8.27 15.88 -1.02
CA VAL A 115 -7.50 16.18 -2.22
C VAL A 115 -6.03 16.15 -1.84
N GLU A 116 -5.24 15.35 -2.52
CA GLU A 116 -3.83 15.14 -2.24
C GLU A 116 -2.99 15.42 -3.49
N THR A 117 -1.80 16.00 -3.31
CA THR A 117 -0.81 16.22 -4.37
C THR A 117 0.55 15.68 -3.94
N ASP A 118 1.07 14.76 -4.75
CA ASP A 118 2.46 14.29 -4.76
C ASP A 118 3.26 15.04 -5.80
N ALA A 119 4.33 15.72 -5.40
CA ALA A 119 5.28 16.35 -6.31
C ALA A 119 6.63 15.62 -6.27
N GLN A 120 7.00 15.02 -7.41
CA GLN A 120 8.32 14.47 -7.71
C GLN A 120 9.01 15.34 -8.77
N PRO A 121 10.35 15.27 -8.95
CA PRO A 121 11.07 16.09 -9.93
C PRO A 121 10.64 15.93 -11.40
N LEU A 122 9.93 14.83 -11.74
CA LEU A 122 9.52 14.49 -13.11
C LEU A 122 8.01 14.28 -13.29
N GLN A 123 7.23 14.26 -12.20
CA GLN A 123 5.79 13.98 -12.23
C GLN A 123 5.11 14.63 -11.01
N THR A 124 3.93 15.18 -11.23
CA THR A 124 2.99 15.50 -10.16
C THR A 124 1.79 14.57 -10.29
N ILE A 125 1.40 13.91 -9.20
CA ILE A 125 0.18 13.10 -9.14
C ILE A 125 -0.78 13.81 -8.17
N THR A 126 -2.02 13.99 -8.58
CA THR A 126 -3.10 14.44 -7.69
C THR A 126 -4.06 13.28 -7.49
N SER A 127 -4.48 13.00 -6.24
CA SER A 127 -5.55 12.06 -5.95
C SER A 127 -6.72 12.71 -5.21
N LEU A 128 -7.91 12.22 -5.48
CA LEU A 128 -9.16 12.53 -4.79
C LEU A 128 -9.61 11.24 -4.09
N THR A 129 -9.58 11.24 -2.77
CA THR A 129 -10.06 10.11 -1.94
C THR A 129 -11.27 10.55 -1.12
N ASP A 130 -12.23 9.66 -0.95
CA ASP A 130 -13.37 9.80 -0.05
C ASP A 130 -13.38 8.60 0.91
N GLU A 131 -13.15 8.84 2.21
CA GLU A 131 -13.07 7.80 3.24
C GLU A 131 -14.32 7.82 4.14
N PHE A 132 -14.82 6.64 4.50
CA PHE A 132 -16.11 6.47 5.18
C PHE A 132 -15.96 5.82 6.56
N PHE A 133 -16.27 6.57 7.63
CA PHE A 133 -16.15 6.10 9.02
C PHE A 133 -17.49 6.10 9.78
N ALA A 134 -17.76 5.04 10.52
CA ALA A 134 -18.82 4.95 11.50
C ALA A 134 -18.28 5.42 12.87
N CYS A 135 -18.53 6.69 13.18
CA CYS A 135 -17.94 7.35 14.34
C CYS A 135 -18.90 7.30 15.56
N PRO A 136 -18.38 7.09 16.79
CA PRO A 136 -19.24 6.99 17.96
C PRO A 136 -19.94 8.32 18.28
N PRO A 137 -21.28 8.37 18.36
CA PRO A 137 -22.04 9.62 18.46
C PRO A 137 -21.87 10.34 19.80
N GLY A 138 -21.53 9.61 20.87
CA GLY A 138 -21.20 10.17 22.19
C GLY A 138 -19.73 10.59 22.34
N GLY A 139 -18.92 10.57 21.28
CA GLY A 139 -17.48 10.87 21.32
C GLY A 139 -16.59 9.75 21.86
N ALA A 140 -17.12 8.88 22.73
CA ALA A 140 -16.45 7.68 23.26
C ALA A 140 -17.00 6.38 22.63
N GLY A 141 -16.13 5.39 22.42
CA GLY A 141 -16.43 4.13 21.72
C GLY A 141 -15.41 3.81 20.62
N ASN A 142 -15.71 2.78 19.82
CA ASN A 142 -14.89 2.36 18.68
C ASN A 142 -15.09 3.30 17.47
N ASP A 143 -13.99 3.74 16.86
CA ASP A 143 -13.97 4.39 15.54
C ASP A 143 -13.80 3.29 14.48
N ILE A 144 -14.81 3.08 13.64
CA ILE A 144 -14.88 1.93 12.72
C ILE A 144 -14.88 2.39 11.28
N GLU A 145 -13.98 1.84 10.46
CA GLU A 145 -13.93 2.13 9.02
C GLU A 145 -14.91 1.27 8.23
N ALA A 146 -15.60 1.86 7.26
CA ALA A 146 -16.43 1.18 6.27
C ALA A 146 -15.68 0.94 4.96
N GLY A 147 -14.68 1.78 4.67
CA GLY A 147 -13.81 1.72 3.50
C GLY A 147 -13.71 3.08 2.82
N TRP A 148 -13.24 3.11 1.57
CA TRP A 148 -12.92 4.33 0.85
C TRP A 148 -12.97 4.14 -0.67
N THR A 149 -13.03 5.27 -1.39
CA THR A 149 -12.84 5.36 -2.84
C THR A 149 -11.76 6.37 -3.17
N SER A 150 -10.84 6.05 -4.07
CA SER A 150 -9.78 6.95 -4.55
C SER A 150 -9.74 6.99 -6.08
N ASN A 151 -9.51 8.16 -6.66
CA ASN A 151 -9.22 8.35 -8.08
C ASN A 151 -7.98 9.22 -8.22
N ASP A 152 -7.03 8.89 -9.10
CA ASP A 152 -5.84 9.71 -9.33
C ASP A 152 -5.69 10.27 -10.75
N SER A 153 -4.82 11.26 -10.90
CA SER A 153 -4.57 12.00 -12.14
C SER A 153 -3.89 11.19 -13.24
N ASN A 154 -3.48 9.94 -12.98
CA ASN A 154 -3.02 9.02 -14.01
C ASN A 154 -4.19 8.20 -14.59
N GLY A 155 -5.36 8.22 -13.95
CA GLY A 155 -6.56 7.49 -14.36
C GLY A 155 -6.83 6.20 -13.57
N VAL A 156 -6.09 5.93 -12.49
CA VAL A 156 -6.37 4.78 -11.61
C VAL A 156 -7.53 5.11 -10.68
N ALA A 157 -8.56 4.25 -10.68
CA ALA A 157 -9.71 4.30 -9.78
C ALA A 157 -9.71 3.08 -8.86
N LEU A 158 -9.95 3.27 -7.56
CA LEU A 158 -9.82 2.24 -6.54
C LEU A 158 -10.92 2.36 -5.49
N THR A 159 -11.58 1.26 -5.15
CA THR A 159 -12.64 1.17 -4.15
C THR A 159 -12.29 0.05 -3.18
N VAL A 160 -12.27 0.34 -1.87
CA VAL A 160 -12.08 -0.65 -0.80
C VAL A 160 -13.29 -0.61 0.12
N THR A 161 -13.87 -1.77 0.45
CA THR A 161 -14.97 -1.90 1.40
C THR A 161 -14.60 -2.92 2.48
N PHE A 162 -14.69 -2.53 3.75
CA PHE A 162 -14.48 -3.44 4.87
C PHE A 162 -15.76 -4.25 5.17
N GLY A 163 -15.64 -5.56 5.07
CA GLY A 163 -16.71 -6.53 5.26
C GLY A 163 -16.89 -6.94 6.72
N ALA A 164 -16.83 -8.25 6.98
CA ALA A 164 -16.94 -8.82 8.32
C ALA A 164 -15.62 -8.69 9.10
N GLY A 165 -15.73 -8.61 10.43
CA GLY A 165 -14.63 -8.26 11.34
C GLY A 165 -14.96 -6.97 12.10
N ASN A 166 -14.01 -6.42 12.86
CA ASN A 166 -14.27 -5.25 13.69
C ASN A 166 -14.11 -3.90 12.95
N GLY A 167 -13.33 -3.84 11.87
CA GLY A 167 -13.01 -2.59 11.15
C GLY A 167 -12.38 -1.53 12.06
N LEU A 168 -11.74 -1.96 13.15
CA LEU A 168 -11.45 -1.12 14.30
C LEU A 168 -10.17 -0.34 14.07
N VAL A 169 -10.31 0.97 13.88
CA VAL A 169 -9.18 1.87 13.65
C VAL A 169 -8.73 2.52 14.96
N ASP A 170 -9.65 2.82 15.88
CA ASP A 170 -9.34 3.60 17.08
C ASP A 170 -10.34 3.34 18.23
N GLN A 171 -9.94 3.58 19.48
CA GLN A 171 -10.79 3.45 20.67
C GLN A 171 -10.78 4.72 21.52
N LEU A 172 -11.98 5.22 21.85
CA LEU A 172 -12.16 6.54 22.42
C LEU A 172 -12.79 6.54 23.82
N PRO A 173 -12.30 7.40 24.75
CA PRO A 173 -11.12 8.25 24.62
C PRO A 173 -9.82 7.42 24.53
N GLU A 174 -8.75 7.95 23.92
CA GLU A 174 -7.51 7.16 23.80
C GLU A 174 -6.84 7.00 25.18
N LEU A 175 -7.10 5.88 25.86
CA LEU A 175 -6.51 5.53 27.16
C LEU A 175 -5.08 5.01 26.98
N ALA A 176 -4.12 5.56 27.74
CA ALA A 176 -2.73 5.13 27.65
C ALA A 176 -2.56 3.67 28.09
N GLY A 177 -1.81 2.89 27.31
CA GLY A 177 -1.67 1.43 27.49
C GLY A 177 -2.79 0.60 26.85
N ALA A 178 -3.86 1.22 26.31
CA ALA A 178 -4.87 0.49 25.53
C ALA A 178 -4.26 -0.07 24.24
N SER A 179 -4.73 -1.27 23.85
CA SER A 179 -4.30 -1.96 22.64
C SER A 179 -5.47 -2.67 21.98
N TRP A 180 -5.50 -2.67 20.66
CA TRP A 180 -6.47 -3.39 19.84
C TRP A 180 -5.78 -4.02 18.62
N SER A 181 -6.58 -4.67 17.77
CA SER A 181 -6.13 -5.27 16.51
C SER A 181 -7.29 -5.19 15.52
N ASN A 182 -7.07 -4.67 14.33
CA ASN A 182 -8.05 -4.80 13.26
C ASN A 182 -8.05 -6.24 12.71
N ASN A 183 -9.23 -6.74 12.33
CA ASN A 183 -9.38 -8.04 11.66
C ASN A 183 -10.49 -8.02 10.61
N ALA A 184 -10.75 -6.85 10.00
CA ALA A 184 -11.71 -6.75 8.91
C ALA A 184 -11.22 -7.46 7.65
N ALA A 185 -12.01 -8.42 7.18
CA ALA A 185 -12.00 -8.81 5.78
C ALA A 185 -12.33 -7.58 4.90
N LEU A 186 -11.81 -7.52 3.68
CA LEU A 186 -12.09 -6.44 2.73
C LEU A 186 -12.36 -6.95 1.33
N THR A 187 -13.17 -6.21 0.59
CA THR A 187 -13.28 -6.31 -0.86
C THR A 187 -12.67 -5.06 -1.49
N LEU A 188 -11.87 -5.26 -2.53
CA LEU A 188 -11.19 -4.23 -3.29
C LEU A 188 -11.58 -4.37 -4.76
N ALA A 189 -11.90 -3.25 -5.41
CA ALA A 189 -12.11 -3.16 -6.85
C ALA A 189 -11.25 -2.00 -7.40
N GLU A 190 -10.40 -2.29 -8.37
CA GLU A 190 -9.49 -1.36 -9.03
C GLU A 190 -9.79 -1.33 -10.53
N VAL A 191 -9.66 -0.15 -11.15
CA VAL A 191 -9.68 0.05 -12.60
C VAL A 191 -8.46 0.88 -12.95
N ASP A 192 -7.55 0.31 -13.73
CA ASP A 192 -6.35 0.96 -14.22
C ASP A 192 -6.64 1.86 -15.44
N ALA A 193 -5.69 2.74 -15.74
CA ALA A 193 -5.77 3.72 -16.83
C ALA A 193 -5.83 3.10 -18.25
N ASP A 194 -5.55 1.80 -18.39
CA ASP A 194 -5.69 1.03 -19.63
C ASP A 194 -6.99 0.20 -19.70
N PHE A 195 -7.87 0.34 -18.70
CA PHE A 195 -9.09 -0.42 -18.45
C PHE A 195 -8.91 -1.87 -17.97
N GLN A 196 -7.70 -2.28 -17.53
CA GLN A 196 -7.56 -3.47 -16.69
C GLN A 196 -8.40 -3.30 -15.41
N GLN A 197 -9.09 -4.35 -14.98
CA GLN A 197 -9.92 -4.35 -13.77
C GLN A 197 -9.45 -5.43 -12.80
N THR A 198 -9.20 -5.08 -11.55
CA THR A 198 -8.80 -6.04 -10.50
C THR A 198 -9.82 -6.08 -9.39
N GLN A 199 -10.36 -7.26 -9.08
CA GLN A 199 -11.21 -7.50 -7.91
C GLN A 199 -10.48 -8.42 -6.94
N LYS A 200 -10.29 -8.01 -5.68
CA LYS A 200 -9.66 -8.82 -4.62
C LYS A 200 -10.58 -8.90 -3.40
N THR A 201 -10.86 -10.10 -2.91
CA THR A 201 -11.51 -10.34 -1.61
C THR A 201 -10.47 -10.94 -0.67
N VAL A 202 -10.20 -10.27 0.46
CA VAL A 202 -9.21 -10.67 1.46
C VAL A 202 -9.93 -10.97 2.78
N ASN A 203 -9.62 -12.10 3.40
CA ASN A 203 -10.15 -12.54 4.68
C ASN A 203 -9.40 -11.91 5.87
N ALA A 204 -9.96 -12.06 7.07
CA ALA A 204 -9.42 -11.54 8.32
C ALA A 204 -8.02 -12.08 8.71
N ASP A 205 -7.57 -13.16 8.09
CA ASP A 205 -6.26 -13.81 8.31
C ASP A 205 -5.21 -13.46 7.24
N GLY A 206 -5.60 -12.72 6.20
CA GLY A 206 -4.78 -12.34 5.03
C GLY A 206 -5.00 -13.19 3.78
N SER A 207 -5.61 -14.38 3.89
CA SER A 207 -5.93 -15.23 2.74
C SER A 207 -6.89 -14.55 1.76
N TYR A 208 -6.77 -14.79 0.45
CA TYR A 208 -7.51 -14.02 -0.55
C TYR A 208 -7.91 -14.78 -1.82
N VAL A 209 -8.86 -14.20 -2.55
CA VAL A 209 -9.16 -14.49 -3.96
C VAL A 209 -9.06 -13.18 -4.74
N GLU A 210 -8.34 -13.19 -5.86
CA GLU A 210 -8.15 -12.04 -6.76
C GLU A 210 -8.41 -12.47 -8.21
N THR A 211 -9.19 -11.68 -8.95
CA THR A 211 -9.38 -11.83 -10.39
C THR A 211 -9.02 -10.52 -11.08
N VAL A 212 -8.14 -10.60 -12.06
CA VAL A 212 -7.77 -9.50 -12.96
C VAL A 212 -8.39 -9.79 -14.33
N GLN A 213 -9.16 -8.84 -14.85
CA GLN A 213 -9.65 -8.83 -16.23
C GLN A 213 -8.85 -7.83 -17.06
N PHE A 214 -8.23 -8.32 -18.14
CA PHE A 214 -7.42 -7.50 -19.04
C PHE A 214 -8.28 -6.87 -20.17
N PRO A 215 -7.83 -5.75 -20.78
CA PRO A 215 -8.58 -5.07 -21.83
C PRO A 215 -8.84 -5.90 -23.11
N ASP A 216 -8.12 -7.01 -23.31
CA ASP A 216 -8.32 -7.93 -24.43
C ASP A 216 -9.37 -9.03 -24.14
N GLY A 217 -9.97 -9.02 -22.95
CA GLY A 217 -10.97 -9.98 -22.49
C GLY A 217 -10.41 -11.23 -21.84
N THR A 218 -9.08 -11.38 -21.72
CA THR A 218 -8.48 -12.47 -20.93
C THR A 218 -8.60 -12.20 -19.42
N THR A 219 -8.49 -13.24 -18.60
CA THR A 219 -8.45 -13.13 -17.14
C THR A 219 -7.24 -13.84 -16.55
N SER A 220 -6.73 -13.32 -15.44
CA SER A 220 -5.87 -14.06 -14.52
C SER A 220 -6.47 -14.11 -13.13
N ASP A 221 -6.37 -15.27 -12.48
CA ASP A 221 -6.95 -15.51 -11.15
C ASP A 221 -5.86 -15.92 -10.17
N ALA A 222 -5.86 -15.35 -8.97
CA ALA A 222 -5.00 -15.72 -7.85
C ALA A 222 -5.86 -16.13 -6.65
N VAL A 223 -5.42 -17.18 -5.96
CA VAL A 223 -6.02 -17.65 -4.70
C VAL A 223 -4.88 -17.92 -3.73
N GLU A 224 -4.97 -17.39 -2.52
CA GLU A 224 -4.10 -17.72 -1.41
C GLU A 224 -4.95 -18.27 -0.25
N HIS A 225 -4.55 -19.42 0.29
CA HIS A 225 -5.21 -20.12 1.38
C HIS A 225 -4.51 -19.84 2.71
N SER A 226 -5.24 -19.91 3.82
CA SER A 226 -4.77 -19.57 5.17
C SER A 226 -3.63 -20.43 5.73
N ASP A 227 -3.23 -21.50 5.03
CA ASP A 227 -2.07 -22.34 5.33
C ASP A 227 -0.79 -21.92 4.57
N GLY A 228 -0.87 -20.89 3.71
CA GLY A 228 0.23 -20.44 2.86
C GLY A 228 0.39 -21.24 1.56
N SER A 229 -0.55 -22.12 1.22
CA SER A 229 -0.67 -22.63 -0.13
C SER A 229 -1.41 -21.62 -1.01
N ALA A 230 -0.98 -21.48 -2.26
CA ALA A 230 -1.55 -20.49 -3.17
C ALA A 230 -1.49 -20.97 -4.63
N THR A 231 -2.32 -20.39 -5.49
CA THR A 231 -2.36 -20.70 -6.93
C THR A 231 -2.60 -19.44 -7.75
N TYR A 232 -1.83 -19.26 -8.83
CA TYR A 232 -2.01 -18.22 -9.84
C TYR A 232 -2.29 -18.86 -11.21
N SER A 233 -3.28 -18.33 -11.92
CA SER A 233 -3.74 -18.74 -13.24
C SER A 233 -3.44 -17.62 -14.24
N ALA A 234 -2.42 -17.78 -15.08
CA ALA A 234 -1.92 -16.76 -16.01
C ALA A 234 -2.40 -17.01 -17.45
N PRO A 235 -3.01 -16.02 -18.15
CA PRO A 235 -3.35 -16.15 -19.56
C PRO A 235 -2.08 -16.17 -20.41
N VAL A 236 -1.96 -17.17 -21.30
CA VAL A 236 -0.71 -17.45 -22.03
C VAL A 236 -0.69 -16.76 -23.41
N GLY A 237 -1.01 -15.46 -23.41
CA GLY A 237 -1.26 -14.66 -24.60
C GLY A 237 -2.74 -14.27 -24.74
N GLY A 238 -3.08 -13.56 -25.81
CA GLY A 238 -4.42 -12.99 -26.01
C GLY A 238 -5.53 -14.03 -26.26
N PRO A 239 -6.79 -13.58 -26.52
CA PRO A 239 -8.03 -14.35 -26.31
C PRO A 239 -8.26 -15.62 -27.17
N ASN A 240 -7.26 -16.07 -27.94
CA ASN A 240 -7.28 -17.33 -28.71
C ASN A 240 -6.14 -18.30 -28.32
N ALA A 241 -5.35 -18.00 -27.26
CA ALA A 241 -4.07 -18.67 -27.00
C ALA A 241 -4.16 -20.09 -26.39
N GLY A 242 -5.34 -20.52 -25.93
CA GLY A 242 -5.56 -21.81 -25.27
C GLY A 242 -5.99 -21.63 -23.81
N GLY A 243 -5.60 -22.57 -22.94
CA GLY A 243 -5.81 -22.44 -21.50
C GLY A 243 -4.77 -21.55 -20.82
N ASN A 244 -4.97 -21.29 -19.53
CA ASN A 244 -4.00 -20.57 -18.69
C ASN A 244 -2.86 -21.49 -18.25
N THR A 245 -1.67 -20.93 -18.00
CA THR A 245 -0.61 -21.61 -17.24
C THR A 245 -0.88 -21.38 -15.75
N ILE A 246 -0.88 -22.47 -14.98
CA ILE A 246 -1.10 -22.44 -13.54
C ILE A 246 0.25 -22.52 -12.82
N VAL A 247 0.46 -21.67 -11.81
CA VAL A 247 1.54 -21.76 -10.82
C VAL A 247 0.90 -22.08 -9.49
N THR A 248 1.38 -23.10 -8.78
CA THR A 248 0.91 -23.46 -7.44
C THR A 248 2.08 -23.45 -6.46
N ILE A 249 1.94 -22.68 -5.39
CA ILE A 249 2.82 -22.64 -4.22
C ILE A 249 2.21 -23.58 -3.17
N GLY A 250 2.98 -24.52 -2.63
CA GLY A 250 2.56 -25.36 -1.52
C GLY A 250 3.16 -24.90 -0.20
N THR A 251 2.57 -25.37 0.91
CA THR A 251 3.05 -25.08 2.27
C THR A 251 4.48 -25.61 2.50
N PRO A 252 5.30 -24.98 3.37
CA PRO A 252 6.63 -25.48 3.73
C PRO A 252 6.61 -26.94 4.22
N ALA A 253 7.42 -27.79 3.59
CA ALA A 253 7.53 -29.21 3.88
C ALA A 253 9.00 -29.64 4.07
N PRO A 254 9.29 -30.72 4.82
CA PRO A 254 10.65 -31.23 4.96
C PRO A 254 11.23 -31.70 3.62
N GLY A 255 12.43 -31.25 3.29
CA GLY A 255 13.14 -31.61 2.06
C GLY A 255 14.67 -31.58 2.20
N ILE A 256 15.37 -31.69 1.07
CA ILE A 256 16.84 -31.72 1.05
C ILE A 256 17.39 -30.35 1.49
N GLY A 257 18.05 -30.33 2.64
CA GLY A 257 18.66 -29.12 3.22
C GLY A 257 17.79 -28.35 4.22
N GLY A 258 16.57 -28.84 4.56
CA GLY A 258 15.70 -28.21 5.55
C GLY A 258 14.24 -28.14 5.11
N MET A 259 13.49 -27.20 5.68
CA MET A 259 12.13 -26.88 5.20
C MET A 259 12.22 -26.23 3.81
N ARG A 260 11.30 -26.61 2.93
CA ARG A 260 11.23 -26.15 1.54
C ARG A 260 9.79 -25.86 1.14
N ILE A 261 9.61 -24.80 0.38
CA ILE A 261 8.34 -24.43 -0.26
C ILE A 261 8.32 -25.13 -1.63
N PRO A 262 7.45 -26.14 -1.85
CA PRO A 262 7.32 -26.79 -3.15
C PRO A 262 6.52 -25.91 -4.11
N ILE A 263 6.93 -25.86 -5.37
CA ILE A 263 6.31 -25.01 -6.39
C ILE A 263 6.08 -25.81 -7.66
N THR A 264 4.89 -25.69 -8.26
CA THR A 264 4.50 -26.44 -9.46
C THR A 264 4.04 -25.51 -10.58
N PHE A 265 4.59 -25.67 -11.78
CA PHE A 265 4.12 -25.02 -13.01
C PHE A 265 3.36 -26.01 -13.88
N THR A 266 2.13 -25.69 -14.28
CA THR A 266 1.32 -26.48 -15.23
C THR A 266 0.96 -25.62 -16.43
N SER A 267 1.71 -25.74 -17.53
CA SER A 267 1.39 -25.08 -18.80
C SER A 267 0.41 -25.90 -19.64
N PRO A 268 -0.45 -25.27 -20.47
CA PRO A 268 -1.40 -25.95 -21.33
C PRO A 268 -0.75 -27.05 -22.19
N GLY A 269 -1.28 -28.26 -22.12
CA GLY A 269 -0.77 -29.41 -22.90
C GLY A 269 0.62 -29.91 -22.51
N SER A 270 1.19 -29.44 -21.40
CA SER A 270 2.46 -29.94 -20.84
C SER A 270 2.23 -30.70 -19.53
N PRO A 271 3.09 -31.70 -19.19
CA PRO A 271 3.12 -32.25 -17.84
C PRO A 271 3.58 -31.19 -16.84
N PRO A 272 3.15 -31.26 -15.56
CA PRO A 272 3.61 -30.34 -14.52
C PRO A 272 5.14 -30.40 -14.31
N GLU A 273 5.74 -29.23 -14.10
CA GLU A 273 7.15 -29.04 -13.73
C GLU A 273 7.21 -28.64 -12.25
N VAL A 274 7.95 -29.38 -11.43
CA VAL A 274 8.03 -29.17 -9.97
C VAL A 274 9.43 -28.69 -9.59
N ASP A 275 9.49 -27.64 -8.78
CA ASP A 275 10.69 -27.02 -8.22
C ASP A 275 10.50 -26.80 -6.70
N SER A 276 11.52 -26.34 -5.98
CA SER A 276 11.36 -25.86 -4.60
C SER A 276 12.45 -24.89 -4.17
N VAL A 277 12.09 -23.90 -3.36
CA VAL A 277 13.04 -23.05 -2.62
C VAL A 277 13.14 -23.49 -1.16
N ALA A 278 14.23 -23.14 -0.48
CA ALA A 278 14.26 -23.23 0.97
C ALA A 278 13.24 -22.24 1.58
N ASP A 279 12.66 -22.62 2.71
CA ASP A 279 11.67 -21.81 3.42
C ASP A 279 12.25 -20.44 3.83
N TRP A 280 11.45 -19.40 3.60
CA TRP A 280 11.75 -17.99 3.87
C TRP A 280 10.65 -17.30 4.68
N TYR A 281 9.59 -18.03 5.06
CA TYR A 281 8.48 -17.47 5.84
C TYR A 281 8.93 -17.01 7.24
N PRO A 282 8.22 -16.06 7.87
CA PRO A 282 8.49 -15.66 9.26
C PRO A 282 8.41 -16.83 10.23
N GLY A 283 9.44 -17.01 11.06
CA GLY A 283 9.53 -18.14 11.99
C GLY A 283 8.44 -18.11 13.08
N GLY A 284 7.57 -19.13 13.07
CA GLY A 284 6.48 -19.29 14.04
C GLY A 284 5.27 -19.99 13.40
N PRO A 285 4.08 -19.91 14.03
CA PRO A 285 2.82 -20.24 13.35
C PRO A 285 2.56 -19.23 12.24
N LEU A 286 2.25 -19.70 11.03
CA LEU A 286 2.02 -18.86 9.86
C LEU A 286 0.87 -17.87 10.07
N ARG A 287 1.03 -16.65 9.55
CA ARG A 287 0.00 -15.60 9.46
C ARG A 287 0.21 -14.82 8.17
N LEU A 288 -0.81 -14.73 7.33
CA LEU A 288 -0.74 -13.96 6.08
C LEU A 288 -1.02 -12.47 6.31
N ALA A 289 -1.79 -12.14 7.35
CA ALA A 289 -1.90 -10.81 7.91
C ALA A 289 -1.86 -10.82 9.44
N ALA A 290 -1.28 -9.77 10.01
CA ALA A 290 -1.44 -9.42 11.43
C ALA A 290 -1.40 -7.90 11.60
N GLU A 291 -2.20 -7.39 12.54
CA GLU A 291 -2.27 -5.97 12.89
C GLU A 291 -2.32 -5.83 14.42
N THR A 292 -1.55 -4.89 14.95
CA THR A 292 -1.54 -4.54 16.37
C THR A 292 -1.51 -3.04 16.52
N ASP A 293 -2.46 -2.49 17.28
CA ASP A 293 -2.54 -1.08 17.62
C ASP A 293 -2.28 -0.90 19.11
N GLN A 294 -1.54 0.14 19.47
CA GLN A 294 -1.30 0.51 20.86
C GLN A 294 -1.26 2.03 21.05
N ASN A 295 -1.97 2.52 22.05
CA ASN A 295 -1.80 3.88 22.54
C ASN A 295 -0.68 3.93 23.59
N LEU A 296 0.45 4.53 23.23
CA LEU A 296 1.59 4.76 24.12
C LEU A 296 1.41 6.00 25.03
N GLY A 297 0.28 6.69 24.93
CA GLY A 297 -0.04 7.87 25.74
C GLY A 297 0.70 9.14 25.30
N PRO A 298 0.75 10.18 26.15
CA PRO A 298 1.33 11.47 25.79
C PRO A 298 2.83 11.40 25.48
N ALA A 299 3.21 11.85 24.28
CA ALA A 299 4.59 11.99 23.84
C ALA A 299 4.81 13.35 23.13
N ALA A 300 6.07 13.74 22.94
CA ALA A 300 6.43 14.89 22.11
C ALA A 300 6.16 14.60 20.61
N ILE A 301 5.67 15.61 19.89
CA ILE A 301 5.49 15.52 18.43
C ILE A 301 6.87 15.68 17.75
N PRO A 302 7.26 14.80 16.80
CA PRO A 302 8.56 14.89 16.12
C PRO A 302 8.75 16.21 15.36
N GLY A 303 9.93 16.81 15.45
CA GLY A 303 10.26 18.05 14.73
C GLY A 303 10.13 17.94 13.20
N ALA A 304 10.36 16.74 12.65
CA ALA A 304 10.21 16.44 11.22
C ALA A 304 8.78 16.64 10.69
N CYS A 305 7.76 16.53 11.55
CA CYS A 305 6.38 16.86 11.21
C CYS A 305 6.22 18.35 10.83
N GLY A 306 7.13 19.23 11.27
CA GLY A 306 6.99 20.67 11.13
C GLY A 306 5.66 21.17 11.68
N ALA A 307 5.20 20.58 12.79
CA ALA A 307 4.00 20.99 13.50
C ALA A 307 4.27 22.37 14.13
N THR A 308 3.44 23.35 13.83
CA THR A 308 3.59 24.70 14.39
C THR A 308 3.34 24.65 15.90
N ALA A 309 4.09 25.43 16.68
CA ALA A 309 3.94 25.49 18.13
C ALA A 309 2.54 25.95 18.60
N ALA A 310 1.74 26.53 17.68
CA ALA A 310 0.34 26.88 17.87
C ALA A 310 -0.60 25.65 18.01
N ASN A 311 -0.20 24.48 17.49
CA ASN A 311 -1.05 23.28 17.48
C ASN A 311 -0.90 22.48 18.78
N SER A 312 0.32 22.03 19.10
CA SER A 312 0.76 21.50 20.41
C SER A 312 2.26 21.18 20.34
N ALA A 313 2.91 21.00 21.50
CA ALA A 313 4.20 20.31 21.59
C ALA A 313 4.06 18.79 21.86
N THR A 314 2.91 18.37 22.38
CA THR A 314 2.63 17.00 22.85
C THR A 314 1.29 16.47 22.34
N ALA A 315 1.22 15.15 22.13
CA ALA A 315 0.08 14.42 21.58
C ALA A 315 0.03 13.00 22.15
N ASN A 316 -1.14 12.35 22.13
CA ASN A 316 -1.21 10.91 22.35
C ASN A 316 -0.54 10.21 21.16
N LYS A 317 0.44 9.35 21.43
CA LYS A 317 1.17 8.57 20.42
C LYS A 317 0.50 7.21 20.25
N LEU A 318 -0.20 7.04 19.13
CA LEU A 318 -0.72 5.76 18.67
C LEU A 318 0.34 5.11 17.77
N VAL A 319 0.60 3.81 17.96
CA VAL A 319 1.46 3.01 17.08
C VAL A 319 0.65 1.84 16.58
N GLN A 320 0.59 1.69 15.27
CA GLN A 320 0.09 0.52 14.58
C GLN A 320 1.27 -0.22 13.94
N ASN A 321 1.38 -1.52 14.16
CA ASN A 321 2.28 -2.40 13.42
C ASN A 321 1.43 -3.37 12.58
N ARG A 322 1.70 -3.43 11.29
CA ARG A 322 1.13 -4.40 10.35
C ARG A 322 2.24 -5.27 9.78
N SER A 323 1.93 -6.55 9.58
CA SER A 323 2.75 -7.45 8.78
C SER A 323 1.86 -8.21 7.81
N ARG A 324 2.25 -8.31 6.54
CA ARG A 324 1.58 -9.16 5.56
C ARG A 324 2.58 -10.07 4.86
N LEU A 325 2.15 -11.28 4.55
CA LEU A 325 2.90 -12.28 3.82
C LEU A 325 2.04 -12.72 2.65
N ASP A 326 2.49 -12.42 1.43
CA ASP A 326 1.91 -12.94 0.20
C ASP A 326 2.86 -14.03 -0.33
N THR A 327 2.45 -15.28 -0.17
CA THR A 327 3.23 -16.47 -0.55
C THR A 327 3.28 -16.68 -2.08
N LEU A 328 2.28 -16.15 -2.78
CA LEU A 328 2.10 -16.29 -4.22
C LEU A 328 3.04 -15.37 -5.01
N PHE A 329 3.23 -14.15 -4.51
CA PHE A 329 4.16 -13.16 -5.05
C PHE A 329 5.45 -13.02 -4.24
N GLY A 330 5.61 -13.84 -3.20
CA GLY A 330 6.85 -13.95 -2.44
C GLY A 330 7.22 -12.65 -1.73
N GLU A 331 6.23 -11.87 -1.28
CA GLU A 331 6.41 -10.57 -0.65
C GLU A 331 6.10 -10.65 0.85
N LEU A 332 7.02 -10.11 1.66
CA LEU A 332 6.86 -9.92 3.10
C LEU A 332 6.86 -8.42 3.41
N GLU A 333 5.70 -7.89 3.78
CA GLU A 333 5.44 -6.50 4.18
C GLU A 333 5.56 -6.35 5.70
N SER A 334 6.17 -5.24 6.14
CA SER A 334 6.25 -4.84 7.55
C SER A 334 6.11 -3.32 7.66
N GLU A 335 4.90 -2.86 8.00
CA GLU A 335 4.58 -1.44 8.18
C GLU A 335 4.47 -1.06 9.65
N VAL A 336 5.11 0.04 10.04
CA VAL A 336 4.92 0.71 11.33
C VAL A 336 4.40 2.12 11.11
N THR A 337 3.12 2.34 11.39
CA THR A 337 2.49 3.66 11.39
C THR A 337 2.47 4.22 12.82
N THR A 338 3.11 5.37 13.03
CA THR A 338 2.99 6.17 14.25
C THR A 338 2.16 7.41 14.00
N THR A 339 1.06 7.55 14.73
CA THR A 339 0.12 8.68 14.63
C THR A 339 0.09 9.46 15.94
N TYR A 340 0.15 10.79 15.85
CA TYR A 340 0.15 11.72 16.99
C TYR A 340 -1.17 12.49 17.06
N THR A 341 -2.07 12.15 17.99
CA THR A 341 -3.38 12.81 18.16
C THR A 341 -3.36 13.87 19.27
N VAL A 342 -3.78 15.08 18.94
CA VAL A 342 -3.94 16.20 19.89
C VAL A 342 -5.42 16.34 20.22
N ALA A 343 -5.79 16.10 21.49
CA ALA A 343 -7.17 16.22 21.95
C ALA A 343 -7.75 17.62 21.66
N GLY A 344 -8.88 17.67 20.96
CA GLY A 344 -9.50 18.92 20.52
C GLY A 344 -8.86 19.57 19.28
N LEU A 345 -7.91 18.89 18.60
CA LEU A 345 -7.42 19.26 17.26
C LEU A 345 -7.48 18.11 16.24
N GLY A 346 -7.19 16.86 16.64
CA GLY A 346 -7.13 15.69 15.75
C GLY A 346 -5.69 15.20 15.53
N VAL A 347 -5.40 14.57 14.38
CA VAL A 347 -4.03 14.17 14.04
C VAL A 347 -3.17 15.42 13.78
N ALA A 348 -2.09 15.55 14.52
CA ALA A 348 -1.07 16.59 14.33
C ALA A 348 0.11 16.10 13.49
N CYS A 349 0.39 14.78 13.48
CA CYS A 349 1.39 14.17 12.63
C CYS A 349 1.14 12.67 12.40
N VAL A 350 1.51 12.17 11.23
CA VAL A 350 1.67 10.74 10.93
C VAL A 350 3.10 10.52 10.46
N VAL A 351 3.74 9.46 10.96
CA VAL A 351 5.02 8.94 10.49
C VAL A 351 4.79 7.48 10.10
N VAL A 352 5.09 7.11 8.86
CA VAL A 352 4.99 5.73 8.36
C VAL A 352 6.39 5.24 8.02
N ALA A 353 6.74 4.06 8.51
CA ALA A 353 7.96 3.35 8.15
C ALA A 353 7.59 1.94 7.68
N ASP A 354 7.68 1.71 6.38
CA ASP A 354 7.21 0.51 5.70
C ASP A 354 8.37 -0.16 4.94
N THR A 355 8.32 -1.47 4.79
CA THR A 355 9.27 -2.26 4.01
C THR A 355 8.63 -3.54 3.47
N VAL A 356 8.60 -3.65 2.14
CA VAL A 356 8.31 -4.91 1.43
C VAL A 356 9.61 -5.58 1.00
N THR A 357 9.74 -6.84 1.36
CA THR A 357 10.84 -7.74 1.03
C THR A 357 10.34 -8.78 0.04
N ALA A 358 10.77 -8.70 -1.22
CA ALA A 358 10.41 -9.65 -2.27
C ALA A 358 11.50 -10.71 -2.45
N TYR A 359 11.12 -11.98 -2.38
CA TYR A 359 12.00 -13.16 -2.48
C TYR A 359 12.08 -13.76 -3.88
N TYR A 360 11.23 -13.31 -4.82
CA TYR A 360 11.13 -13.83 -6.18
C TYR A 360 11.78 -12.86 -7.21
N ASP A 361 12.48 -13.38 -8.22
CA ASP A 361 13.13 -12.56 -9.25
C ASP A 361 12.20 -12.26 -10.43
N TYR A 362 11.67 -11.04 -10.39
CA TYR A 362 10.81 -10.48 -11.42
C TYR A 362 11.52 -9.68 -12.50
N THR A 363 12.86 -9.61 -12.48
CA THR A 363 13.63 -8.95 -13.55
C THR A 363 13.64 -9.78 -14.83
N GLY A 364 13.38 -11.10 -14.72
CA GLY A 364 13.52 -12.07 -15.81
C GLY A 364 14.97 -12.45 -16.09
N GLN A 365 15.94 -12.05 -15.26
CA GLN A 365 17.36 -12.25 -15.50
C GLN A 365 17.96 -13.45 -14.73
N GLY A 366 17.26 -13.99 -13.72
CA GLY A 366 17.75 -15.08 -12.87
C GLY A 366 16.72 -16.18 -12.54
N LEU A 367 16.95 -16.85 -11.40
CA LEU A 367 16.06 -17.87 -10.84
C LEU A 367 14.79 -17.20 -10.30
N PHE A 368 13.62 -17.60 -10.81
CA PHE A 368 12.36 -16.89 -10.52
C PHE A 368 11.98 -16.90 -9.04
N PHE A 369 12.40 -17.91 -8.29
CA PHE A 369 12.22 -18.01 -6.84
C PHE A 369 13.58 -18.12 -6.14
N ALA A 370 13.75 -17.46 -5.00
CA ALA A 370 14.92 -17.60 -4.14
C ALA A 370 14.52 -17.65 -2.66
N SER A 371 15.40 -18.20 -1.80
CA SER A 371 15.27 -18.15 -0.34
C SER A 371 16.01 -16.96 0.29
N VAL A 372 16.38 -15.97 -0.52
CA VAL A 372 17.04 -14.72 -0.08
C VAL A 372 16.39 -13.53 -0.81
N PRO A 373 16.24 -12.36 -0.16
CA PRO A 373 15.59 -11.20 -0.76
C PRO A 373 16.24 -10.77 -2.09
N GLN A 374 15.43 -10.71 -3.15
CA GLN A 374 15.83 -10.22 -4.47
C GLN A 374 15.65 -8.70 -4.58
N GLN A 375 14.66 -8.16 -3.87
CA GLN A 375 14.43 -6.71 -3.77
C GLN A 375 13.85 -6.36 -2.41
N ILE A 376 14.37 -5.30 -1.80
CA ILE A 376 13.80 -4.68 -0.60
C ILE A 376 13.34 -3.28 -1.02
N THR A 377 12.08 -2.93 -0.77
CA THR A 377 11.58 -1.56 -0.98
C THR A 377 11.03 -1.02 0.31
N SER A 378 11.68 0.02 0.84
CA SER A 378 11.21 0.75 2.02
C SER A 378 10.55 2.07 1.62
N LEU A 379 9.51 2.46 2.35
CA LEU A 379 8.89 3.77 2.28
C LEU A 379 8.94 4.41 3.67
N ASN A 380 9.58 5.57 3.79
CA ASN A 380 9.58 6.36 5.02
C ASN A 380 8.87 7.68 4.73
N GLU A 381 7.71 7.89 5.33
CA GLU A 381 6.88 9.08 5.11
C GLU A 381 6.61 9.81 6.43
N THR A 382 6.56 11.14 6.38
CA THR A 382 6.22 11.99 7.52
C THR A 382 5.36 13.15 7.05
N ILE A 383 4.12 13.18 7.53
CA ILE A 383 3.09 14.18 7.20
C ILE A 383 2.72 14.91 8.50
N GLY A 384 2.77 16.25 8.50
CA GLY A 384 2.37 17.05 9.65
C GLY A 384 1.29 18.08 9.35
N LEU A 385 0.41 18.30 10.32
CA LEU A 385 -0.68 19.26 10.26
C LEU A 385 -0.13 20.69 10.19
N LYS A 386 -0.57 21.44 9.17
CA LYS A 386 -0.21 22.85 8.96
C LYS A 386 -1.32 23.77 9.43
N ASN A 387 -2.54 23.58 8.91
CA ASN A 387 -3.74 24.35 9.27
C ASN A 387 -4.90 23.42 9.63
N ALA A 388 -5.79 23.86 10.52
CA ALA A 388 -7.05 23.18 10.81
C ALA A 388 -8.18 24.21 11.00
N THR A 389 -9.37 23.90 10.46
CA THR A 389 -10.61 24.65 10.69
C THR A 389 -11.62 23.70 11.33
N VAL A 390 -11.77 23.78 12.65
CA VAL A 390 -12.78 23.02 13.41
C VAL A 390 -13.97 23.94 13.65
N LYS A 391 -15.16 23.59 13.15
CA LYS A 391 -16.38 24.37 13.38
C LYS A 391 -16.86 24.23 14.83
N SER A 392 -16.57 25.24 15.64
CA SER A 392 -17.10 25.38 17.00
C SER A 392 -18.57 25.80 16.99
N SER A 393 -19.49 24.84 16.86
CA SER A 393 -20.90 25.07 17.22
C SER A 393 -20.98 25.38 18.71
N ALA A 394 -21.51 26.55 19.09
CA ALA A 394 -21.48 27.07 20.47
C ALA A 394 -22.26 26.24 21.53
N VAL A 395 -22.86 25.12 21.13
CA VAL A 395 -23.60 24.17 21.98
C VAL A 395 -22.82 22.85 22.15
N LEU A 396 -21.73 22.63 21.42
CA LEU A 396 -20.92 21.40 21.48
C LEU A 396 -19.54 21.70 22.09
N THR A 397 -19.33 21.22 23.31
CA THR A 397 -18.02 21.24 23.97
C THR A 397 -17.10 20.21 23.33
N ALA A 398 -15.90 20.65 22.91
CA ALA A 398 -14.84 19.84 22.29
C ALA A 398 -15.18 19.25 20.90
N VAL A 399 -14.57 18.12 20.53
CA VAL A 399 -14.79 17.37 19.26
C VAL A 399 -13.86 17.75 18.04
N ALA A 400 -12.59 17.25 17.95
CA ALA A 400 -11.66 17.34 16.75
C ALA A 400 -10.83 16.01 16.38
N ARG A 401 -10.92 15.47 15.12
CA ARG A 401 -10.32 14.25 14.49
C ARG A 401 -10.20 14.40 12.97
N ALA A 402 -9.16 13.77 12.42
CA ALA A 402 -9.10 13.17 11.08
C ALA A 402 -7.99 12.10 11.13
N ARG A 403 -8.13 10.95 10.46
CA ARG A 403 -7.06 9.93 10.33
C ARG A 403 -6.60 9.69 8.89
N SER A 404 -7.22 10.38 7.94
CA SER A 404 -7.05 10.18 6.49
C SER A 404 -5.65 10.33 5.90
N PRO A 405 -4.66 11.05 6.49
CA PRO A 405 -3.30 11.00 5.97
C PRO A 405 -2.74 9.57 5.86
N PHE A 406 -3.14 8.66 6.75
CA PHE A 406 -2.64 7.29 6.81
C PHE A 406 -3.19 6.38 5.69
N GLN A 407 -4.51 6.37 5.46
CA GLN A 407 -5.11 5.48 4.44
C GLN A 407 -4.63 5.83 3.03
N ILE A 408 -4.31 7.09 2.74
CA ILE A 408 -3.76 7.47 1.43
C ILE A 408 -2.27 7.09 1.30
N VAL A 409 -1.47 7.16 2.37
CA VAL A 409 -0.10 6.57 2.37
C VAL A 409 -0.16 5.09 2.05
N GLN A 410 -1.10 4.35 2.64
CA GLN A 410 -1.37 2.97 2.25
C GLN A 410 -1.87 2.87 0.81
N ALA A 411 -2.83 3.66 0.35
CA ALA A 411 -3.31 3.61 -1.04
C ALA A 411 -2.21 3.93 -2.06
N ARG A 412 -1.22 4.78 -1.73
CA ARG A 412 -0.01 5.03 -2.52
C ARG A 412 0.93 3.84 -2.50
N PHE A 413 1.19 3.26 -1.32
CA PHE A 413 2.06 2.11 -1.22
C PHE A 413 1.45 0.89 -1.91
N TRP A 414 0.16 0.63 -1.74
CA TRP A 414 -0.59 -0.38 -2.49
C TRP A 414 -0.60 -0.11 -3.99
N ARG A 415 -0.74 1.13 -4.47
CA ARG A 415 -0.50 1.46 -5.89
C ARG A 415 0.95 1.22 -6.33
N ALA A 416 1.94 1.45 -5.48
CA ALA A 416 3.36 1.19 -5.78
C ALA A 416 3.70 -0.32 -5.77
N VAL A 417 3.13 -1.09 -4.84
CA VAL A 417 3.14 -2.56 -4.78
C VAL A 417 2.45 -3.10 -6.03
N ARG A 418 1.24 -2.66 -6.35
CA ARG A 418 0.47 -3.07 -7.54
C ARG A 418 1.16 -2.71 -8.84
N ALA A 419 1.76 -1.52 -8.95
CA ALA A 419 2.56 -1.11 -10.11
C ALA A 419 3.95 -1.79 -10.18
N ARG A 420 4.40 -2.47 -9.12
CA ARG A 420 5.44 -3.50 -9.20
C ARG A 420 4.79 -4.81 -9.67
N HIS A 421 3.77 -5.31 -8.98
CA HIS A 421 3.06 -6.57 -9.23
C HIS A 421 2.57 -6.71 -10.68
N ALA A 422 1.93 -5.72 -11.29
CA ALA A 422 1.57 -5.75 -12.71
C ALA A 422 2.80 -5.95 -13.62
N LYS A 423 3.97 -5.37 -13.29
CA LYS A 423 5.23 -5.60 -14.01
C LYS A 423 5.86 -6.96 -13.69
N GLN A 424 5.66 -7.47 -12.47
CA GLN A 424 6.02 -8.84 -12.06
C GLN A 424 5.23 -9.87 -12.87
N LEU A 425 3.90 -9.71 -12.97
CA LEU A 425 3.02 -10.51 -13.80
C LEU A 425 3.39 -10.42 -15.28
N GLN A 426 3.60 -9.21 -15.83
CA GLN A 426 4.06 -9.05 -17.21
C GLN A 426 5.44 -9.69 -17.47
N ALA A 427 6.34 -9.77 -16.48
CA ALA A 427 7.59 -10.51 -16.59
C ALA A 427 7.37 -12.04 -16.55
N LEU A 428 6.50 -12.53 -15.66
CA LEU A 428 6.09 -13.93 -15.59
C LEU A 428 5.40 -14.38 -16.88
N HIS A 429 4.40 -13.65 -17.37
CA HIS A 429 3.67 -13.93 -18.60
C HIS A 429 4.61 -14.06 -19.81
N ARG A 430 5.58 -13.13 -19.95
CA ARG A 430 6.63 -13.23 -20.99
C ARG A 430 7.44 -14.52 -20.84
N ARG A 431 7.95 -14.83 -19.64
CA ARG A 431 8.75 -16.04 -19.37
C ARG A 431 7.96 -17.34 -19.62
N LEU A 432 6.65 -17.35 -19.35
CA LEU A 432 5.76 -18.48 -19.62
C LEU A 432 5.48 -18.64 -21.13
N GLY A 433 5.30 -17.53 -21.86
CA GLY A 433 5.24 -17.52 -23.32
C GLY A 433 6.52 -18.06 -23.96
N ASP A 434 7.68 -17.53 -23.57
CA ASP A 434 8.99 -17.92 -24.12
C ASP A 434 9.30 -19.40 -23.92
N ARG A 435 8.96 -19.98 -22.74
CA ARG A 435 9.07 -21.42 -22.47
C ARG A 435 8.29 -22.27 -23.48
N ASN A 436 7.10 -21.82 -23.89
CA ASN A 436 6.26 -22.53 -24.86
C ASN A 436 6.74 -22.38 -26.31
N PHE A 437 7.36 -21.24 -26.67
CA PHE A 437 8.01 -21.08 -27.98
C PHE A 437 9.30 -21.91 -28.10
N GLY A 438 10.14 -21.92 -27.06
CA GLY A 438 11.41 -22.67 -27.06
C GLY A 438 11.25 -24.16 -27.34
N ARG A 439 10.24 -24.82 -26.75
CA ARG A 439 9.97 -26.25 -26.99
C ARG A 439 9.50 -26.57 -28.41
N ARG A 440 8.93 -25.61 -29.17
CA ARG A 440 8.55 -25.82 -30.58
C ARG A 440 9.73 -25.69 -31.56
N ALA A 441 10.83 -25.07 -31.14
CA ALA A 441 12.05 -24.96 -31.96
C ALA A 441 12.94 -26.22 -31.89
N GLY A 442 12.82 -27.04 -30.83
CA GLY A 442 13.62 -28.24 -30.60
C GLY A 442 13.10 -29.54 -31.22
N LEU A 443 12.11 -29.48 -32.12
CA LEU A 443 11.50 -30.65 -32.78
C LEU A 443 11.43 -30.45 -34.31
N ARG A 444 12.60 -30.44 -34.96
CA ARG A 444 12.81 -30.60 -36.40
C ARG A 444 14.13 -31.30 -36.68
#